data_AF-A0A6A0B4N3-F1
#
_entry.id   AF-A0A6A0B4N3-F1
#
_cell.length_a   1.000
_cell.length_b   1.000
_cell.length_c   1.000
_cell.angle_alpha   90.00
_cell.angle_beta   90.00
_cell.angle_gamma   90.00
#
_symmetry.space_group_name_H-M   'P 1'
#
loop_
_entity.id
_entity.type
_entity.pdbx_description
1 polymer ?
#
loop_
_entity_poly.entity_id
_entity_poly.type
_entity_poly.pdbx_seq_one_letter_code
_entity_poly.pdbx_strand_id
1 'polypeptide(L)'
;MPVVRRTRRIPERKVDIAAAATLTLEAYADTIVPGEKRWPGDRAVAGVSTGGGAVACGALDLLRWDATGIHDGLEDLASRVDGHARAYAEKTGRTLDRTVPPFVSLDYDDRVRLVRELTTPGHPEKDFWVLLSLFCNMAFDSAAHLHTDEAIENGHPGLAAMGITVPDADGLWRFQDFGYGRRLAGLHPDTTPSGSPA
;
A
#
# COMPACT_ATOMS: atom_id res chain seq x y z
N MET A 1 4.37 8.77 36.13
CA MET A 1 4.30 8.34 34.73
C MET A 1 4.02 6.84 34.73
N PRO A 2 2.79 6.37 34.48
CA PRO A 2 2.55 4.94 34.42
C PRO A 2 3.12 4.42 33.09
N VAL A 3 4.02 3.45 33.18
CA VAL A 3 4.54 2.72 32.03
C VAL A 3 3.38 1.98 31.41
N VAL A 4 2.90 2.45 30.25
CA VAL A 4 1.94 1.72 29.43
C VAL A 4 2.62 0.41 29.04
N ARG A 5 2.17 -0.70 29.63
CA ARG A 5 2.58 -2.04 29.19
C ARG A 5 2.11 -2.18 27.74
N ARG A 6 3.03 -2.07 26.78
CA ARG A 6 2.78 -2.50 25.40
C ARG A 6 2.39 -3.98 25.47
N THR A 7 1.11 -4.26 25.25
CA THR A 7 0.58 -5.63 25.18
C THR A 7 1.40 -6.40 24.16
N ARG A 8 1.88 -7.60 24.54
CA ARG A 8 2.72 -8.43 23.68
C ARG A 8 1.91 -8.81 22.43
N ARG A 9 2.24 -8.19 21.30
CA ARG A 9 1.58 -8.40 20.00
C ARG A 9 1.72 -9.88 19.61
N ILE A 10 0.67 -10.45 19.02
CA ILE A 10 0.80 -11.71 18.30
C ILE A 10 1.82 -11.45 17.18
N PRO A 11 2.90 -12.25 17.08
CA PRO A 11 3.92 -12.01 16.07
C PRO A 11 3.29 -12.17 14.68
N GLU A 12 3.46 -11.13 13.85
CA GLU A 12 3.03 -11.13 12.46
C GLU A 12 3.81 -12.21 11.70
N ARG A 13 3.09 -13.06 10.96
CA ARG A 13 3.74 -13.98 10.05
C ARG A 13 3.82 -13.34 8.67
N LYS A 14 5.05 -13.18 8.19
CA LYS A 14 5.36 -12.84 6.80
C LYS A 14 5.90 -14.07 6.09
N VAL A 15 5.62 -14.18 4.79
CA VAL A 15 6.22 -15.20 3.94
C VAL A 15 7.38 -14.64 3.13
N ASP A 16 8.41 -15.45 2.96
CA ASP A 16 9.49 -15.17 2.02
C ASP A 16 9.10 -15.64 0.62
N ILE A 17 9.49 -14.85 -0.37
CA ILE A 17 9.32 -15.15 -1.80
C ILE A 17 10.63 -14.91 -2.53
N ALA A 18 10.80 -15.54 -3.68
CA ALA A 18 11.95 -15.41 -4.54
C ALA A 18 12.17 -13.95 -4.99
N ALA A 19 13.42 -13.62 -5.30
CA ALA A 19 13.80 -12.30 -5.80
C ALA A 19 13.07 -11.93 -7.10
N ALA A 20 12.82 -12.90 -7.98
CA ALA A 20 12.07 -12.66 -9.22
C ALA A 20 10.62 -12.25 -8.93
N ALA A 21 9.91 -12.97 -8.05
CA ALA A 21 8.56 -12.62 -7.66
C ALA A 21 8.49 -11.28 -6.93
N THR A 22 9.48 -11.00 -6.07
CA THR A 22 9.64 -9.68 -5.43
C THR A 22 9.69 -8.56 -6.47
N LEU A 23 10.54 -8.67 -7.49
CA LEU A 23 10.65 -7.65 -8.54
C LEU A 23 9.35 -7.48 -9.33
N THR A 24 8.67 -8.59 -9.67
CA THR A 24 7.40 -8.54 -10.40
C THR A 24 6.30 -7.86 -9.59
N LEU A 25 6.16 -8.20 -8.30
CA LEU A 25 5.14 -7.62 -7.43
C LEU A 25 5.45 -6.16 -7.06
N GLU A 26 6.71 -5.80 -6.86
CA GLU A 26 7.11 -4.39 -6.71
C GLU A 26 6.78 -3.58 -7.98
N ALA A 27 7.10 -4.11 -9.17
CA ALA A 27 6.76 -3.46 -10.43
C ALA A 27 5.25 -3.30 -10.62
N TYR A 28 4.46 -4.29 -10.20
CA TYR A 28 3.00 -4.20 -10.21
C TYR A 28 2.53 -3.09 -9.26
N ALA A 29 3.02 -3.07 -8.02
CA ALA A 29 2.67 -2.05 -7.04
C ALA A 29 3.00 -0.63 -7.49
N ASP A 30 4.21 -0.43 -8.05
CA ASP A 30 4.61 0.85 -8.66
C ASP A 30 3.76 1.24 -9.86
N THR A 31 3.21 0.27 -10.60
CA THR A 31 2.26 0.57 -11.68
C THR A 31 0.95 1.16 -11.14
N ILE A 32 0.50 0.72 -9.95
CA ILE A 32 -0.75 1.18 -9.33
C ILE A 32 -0.59 2.55 -8.66
N VAL A 33 0.42 2.72 -7.80
CA VAL A 33 0.77 4.00 -7.20
C VAL A 33 2.26 4.28 -7.45
N PRO A 34 2.60 5.04 -8.49
CA PRO A 34 3.98 5.22 -8.92
C PRO A 34 4.79 6.06 -7.94
N GLY A 35 6.06 5.70 -7.79
CA GLY A 35 7.01 6.41 -6.95
C GLY A 35 8.32 6.77 -7.66
N GLU A 36 9.21 7.39 -6.88
CA GLU A 36 10.59 7.66 -7.30
C GLU A 36 11.43 6.38 -7.26
N LYS A 37 12.40 6.28 -8.18
CA LYS A 37 13.36 5.17 -8.16
C LYS A 37 14.22 5.20 -6.90
N ARG A 38 14.46 4.01 -6.33
CA ARG A 38 15.44 3.82 -5.24
C ARG A 38 16.88 4.15 -5.69
N TRP A 39 17.18 3.92 -6.96
CA TRP A 39 18.48 4.17 -7.59
C TRP A 39 18.33 4.18 -9.13
N PRO A 40 19.27 4.75 -9.92
CA PRO A 40 19.05 4.99 -11.36
C PRO A 40 18.66 3.77 -12.21
N GLY A 41 19.20 2.59 -11.90
CA GLY A 41 18.94 1.35 -12.63
C GLY A 41 17.85 0.48 -12.02
N ASP A 42 17.07 0.98 -11.05
CA ASP A 42 15.91 0.27 -10.56
C ASP A 42 14.93 0.03 -11.72
N ARG A 43 14.56 -1.23 -11.90
CA ARG A 43 13.63 -1.67 -12.96
C ARG A 43 12.27 -2.02 -12.42
N ALA A 44 12.16 -2.35 -11.13
CA ALA A 44 10.85 -2.58 -10.53
C ALA A 44 10.10 -1.26 -10.45
N VAL A 45 10.76 -0.24 -9.89
CA VAL A 45 10.22 1.12 -9.79
C VAL A 45 10.57 1.91 -11.06
N ALA A 46 9.57 2.39 -11.78
CA ALA A 46 9.76 3.09 -13.05
C ALA A 46 10.28 4.52 -12.87
N GLY A 47 9.95 5.19 -11.76
CA GLY A 47 10.39 6.57 -11.49
C GLY A 47 9.59 7.64 -12.23
N VAL A 48 8.33 7.37 -12.56
CA VAL A 48 7.49 8.31 -13.32
C VAL A 48 6.81 9.36 -12.45
N SER A 49 6.95 9.25 -11.12
CA SER A 49 6.43 10.20 -10.14
C SER A 49 7.52 10.59 -9.15
N THR A 50 7.32 11.72 -8.47
CA THR A 50 8.17 12.18 -7.36
C THR A 50 7.56 11.79 -6.03
N GLY A 51 8.38 11.39 -5.06
CA GLY A 51 7.93 10.96 -3.73
C GLY A 51 7.71 9.45 -3.61
N GLY A 52 7.20 9.01 -2.46
CA GLY A 52 7.05 7.59 -2.15
C GLY A 52 5.76 7.00 -2.72
N GLY A 53 5.88 6.16 -3.75
CA GLY A 53 4.78 5.34 -4.27
C GLY A 53 4.48 4.11 -3.39
N ALA A 54 3.65 3.19 -3.89
CA ALA A 54 3.24 1.98 -3.16
C ALA A 54 4.43 1.14 -2.68
N VAL A 55 5.50 1.03 -3.49
CA VAL A 55 6.71 0.28 -3.11
C VAL A 55 7.40 0.89 -1.89
N ALA A 56 7.61 2.20 -1.89
CA ALA A 56 8.20 2.92 -0.76
C ALA A 56 7.31 2.90 0.49
N CYS A 57 5.99 2.78 0.29
CA CYS A 57 4.99 2.64 1.34
C CYS A 57 4.80 1.20 1.83
N GLY A 58 5.68 0.26 1.47
CA GLY A 58 5.63 -1.10 2.02
C GLY A 58 4.56 -2.01 1.42
N ALA A 59 4.16 -1.82 0.16
CA ALA A 59 3.17 -2.68 -0.49
C ALA A 59 3.53 -4.17 -0.43
N LEU A 60 4.80 -4.52 -0.62
CA LEU A 60 5.23 -5.91 -0.53
C LEU A 60 5.18 -6.44 0.91
N ASP A 61 5.47 -5.60 1.91
CA ASP A 61 5.34 -5.96 3.31
C ASP A 61 3.89 -6.27 3.69
N LEU A 62 2.96 -5.45 3.20
CA LEU A 62 1.52 -5.69 3.35
C LEU A 62 1.12 -7.00 2.67
N LEU A 63 1.52 -7.23 1.42
CA LEU A 63 1.17 -8.45 0.66
C LEU A 63 1.68 -9.74 1.34
N ARG A 64 2.85 -9.68 1.97
CA ARG A 64 3.44 -10.82 2.69
C ARG A 64 2.74 -11.12 4.01
N TRP A 65 1.95 -10.19 4.53
CA TRP A 65 1.29 -10.34 5.82
C TRP A 65 0.12 -11.32 5.75
N ASP A 66 0.11 -12.30 6.66
CA ASP A 66 -0.92 -13.33 6.74
C ASP A 66 -2.36 -12.80 6.80
N ALA A 67 -2.57 -11.65 7.44
CA ALA A 67 -3.85 -10.97 7.56
C ALA A 67 -4.50 -10.60 6.21
N THR A 68 -3.73 -10.53 5.13
CA THR A 68 -4.27 -10.28 3.77
C THR A 68 -5.01 -11.48 3.19
N GLY A 69 -4.74 -12.69 3.68
CA GLY A 69 -5.31 -13.93 3.14
C GLY A 69 -4.76 -14.37 1.77
N ILE A 70 -3.84 -13.61 1.14
CA ILE A 70 -3.26 -13.92 -0.17
C ILE A 70 -1.76 -14.25 -0.14
N HIS A 71 -1.12 -14.07 1.03
CA HIS A 71 0.31 -14.23 1.26
C HIS A 71 0.89 -15.56 0.74
N ASP A 72 0.23 -16.71 0.96
CA ASP A 72 0.76 -18.01 0.49
C ASP A 72 0.75 -18.15 -1.05
N GLY A 73 0.03 -17.29 -1.78
CA GLY A 73 -0.10 -17.34 -3.24
C GLY A 73 0.74 -16.31 -4.01
N LEU A 74 1.67 -15.60 -3.35
CA LEU A 74 2.41 -14.48 -3.97
C LEU A 74 3.31 -14.90 -5.15
N GLU A 75 3.89 -16.10 -5.10
CA GLU A 75 4.69 -16.66 -6.22
C GLU A 75 3.82 -16.92 -7.44
N ASP A 76 2.66 -17.54 -7.24
CA ASP A 76 1.69 -17.82 -8.30
C ASP A 76 1.13 -16.53 -8.89
N LEU A 77 0.88 -15.53 -8.04
CA LEU A 77 0.50 -14.18 -8.42
C LEU A 77 1.54 -13.54 -9.36
N ALA A 78 2.82 -13.55 -8.96
CA ALA A 78 3.91 -13.04 -9.78
C ALA A 78 4.00 -13.77 -11.13
N SER A 79 3.92 -15.11 -11.10
CA SER A 79 3.93 -15.95 -12.30
C SER A 79 2.79 -15.61 -13.26
N ARG A 80 1.57 -15.38 -12.74
CA ARG A 80 0.41 -14.97 -13.56
C ARG A 80 0.61 -13.60 -14.20
N VAL A 81 1.09 -12.61 -13.44
CA VAL A 81 1.40 -11.28 -13.97
C VAL A 81 2.42 -11.37 -15.10
N ASP A 82 3.48 -12.16 -14.90
CA ASP A 82 4.49 -12.42 -15.93
C ASP A 82 3.95 -13.19 -17.14
N GLY A 83 2.96 -14.07 -16.94
CA GLY A 83 2.21 -14.73 -18.02
C GLY A 83 1.49 -13.72 -18.91
N HIS A 84 0.74 -12.80 -18.29
CA HIS A 84 0.04 -11.74 -19.02
C HIS A 84 1.02 -10.77 -19.72
N ALA A 85 2.16 -10.47 -19.11
CA ALA A 85 3.19 -9.63 -19.73
C ALA A 85 3.75 -10.25 -21.01
N ARG A 86 3.98 -11.58 -21.03
CA ARG A 86 4.41 -12.29 -22.25
C ARG A 86 3.34 -12.22 -23.34
N ALA A 87 2.09 -12.52 -23.00
CA ALA A 87 0.98 -12.45 -23.94
C ALA A 87 0.78 -11.02 -24.50
N TYR A 88 0.89 -10.01 -23.64
CA TYR A 88 0.84 -8.60 -24.05
C TYR A 88 1.98 -8.26 -25.02
N ALA A 89 3.21 -8.67 -24.71
CA ALA A 89 4.36 -8.40 -25.55
C ALA A 89 4.25 -9.06 -26.93
N GLU A 90 3.77 -10.31 -26.99
CA GLU A 90 3.48 -11.00 -28.26
C GLU A 90 2.39 -10.27 -29.06
N LYS A 91 1.27 -9.91 -28.41
CA LYS A 91 0.15 -9.18 -29.01
C LYS A 91 0.55 -7.82 -29.58
N THR A 92 1.50 -7.14 -28.95
CA THR A 92 1.91 -5.76 -29.27
C THR A 92 3.26 -5.66 -29.99
N GLY A 93 3.92 -6.79 -30.26
CA GLY A 93 5.23 -6.83 -30.92
C GLY A 93 6.38 -6.29 -30.07
N ARG A 94 6.27 -6.32 -28.74
CA ARG A 94 7.35 -5.91 -27.82
C ARG A 94 8.34 -7.05 -27.60
N THR A 95 9.62 -6.69 -27.57
CA THR A 95 10.68 -7.64 -27.21
C THR A 95 10.94 -7.52 -25.72
N LEU A 96 10.82 -8.64 -24.99
CA LEU A 96 11.13 -8.70 -23.57
C LEU A 96 12.61 -8.99 -23.34
N ASP A 97 13.21 -8.26 -22.42
CA ASP A 97 14.51 -8.53 -21.84
C ASP A 97 14.45 -9.78 -20.97
N ARG A 98 15.26 -10.77 -21.31
CA ARG A 98 15.29 -12.09 -20.66
C ARG A 98 16.08 -12.10 -19.36
N THR A 99 16.77 -11.02 -18.99
CA THR A 99 17.53 -10.95 -17.74
C THR A 99 16.69 -10.53 -16.54
N VAL A 100 15.43 -10.15 -16.76
CA VAL A 100 14.47 -9.74 -15.72
C VAL A 100 13.13 -10.44 -15.92
N PRO A 101 12.25 -10.46 -14.90
CA PRO A 101 10.90 -10.98 -15.08
C PRO A 101 10.14 -10.26 -16.21
N PRO A 102 9.29 -10.95 -16.98
CA PRO A 102 8.54 -10.40 -18.10
C PRO A 102 7.82 -9.07 -17.84
N PHE A 103 7.11 -8.95 -16.72
CA PHE A 103 6.39 -7.73 -16.40
C PHE A 103 7.34 -6.56 -16.09
N VAL A 104 8.46 -6.86 -15.41
CA VAL A 104 9.54 -5.90 -15.12
C VAL A 104 10.24 -5.44 -16.40
N SER A 105 10.25 -6.27 -17.45
CA SER A 105 10.80 -5.90 -18.75
C SER A 105 9.96 -4.86 -19.50
N LEU A 106 8.66 -4.72 -19.21
CA LEU A 106 7.81 -3.71 -19.84
C LEU A 106 8.18 -2.31 -19.32
N ASP A 107 8.03 -1.30 -20.19
CA ASP A 107 8.05 0.10 -19.77
C ASP A 107 6.77 0.45 -18.99
N TYR A 108 6.77 1.60 -18.30
CA TYR A 108 5.65 1.98 -17.44
C TYR A 108 4.33 2.08 -18.21
N ASP A 109 4.33 2.69 -19.40
CA ASP A 109 3.12 2.87 -20.19
C ASP A 109 2.50 1.53 -20.62
N ASP A 110 3.34 0.56 -21.00
CA ASP A 110 2.90 -0.78 -21.33
C ASP A 110 2.41 -1.55 -20.09
N ARG A 111 3.03 -1.37 -18.92
CA ARG A 111 2.51 -1.91 -17.65
C ARG A 111 1.13 -1.34 -17.33
N VAL A 112 0.95 -0.03 -17.45
CA VAL A 112 -0.35 0.63 -17.21
C VAL A 112 -1.42 0.12 -18.17
N ARG A 113 -1.10 -0.01 -19.46
CA ARG A 113 -2.04 -0.56 -20.46
C ARG A 113 -2.45 -1.99 -20.13
N LEU A 114 -1.48 -2.82 -19.75
CA LEU A 114 -1.75 -4.20 -19.37
C LEU A 114 -2.62 -4.26 -18.10
N VAL A 115 -2.25 -3.55 -17.03
CA VAL A 115 -3.04 -3.51 -15.79
C VAL A 115 -4.46 -3.02 -16.08
N ARG A 116 -4.62 -1.99 -16.93
CA ARG A 116 -5.94 -1.51 -17.35
C ARG A 116 -6.74 -2.58 -18.07
N GLU A 117 -6.13 -3.36 -18.97
CA GLU A 117 -6.78 -4.50 -19.65
C GLU A 117 -7.27 -5.53 -18.61
N LEU A 118 -6.41 -5.89 -17.65
CA LEU A 118 -6.70 -6.87 -16.60
C LEU A 118 -7.82 -6.41 -15.64
N THR A 119 -7.93 -5.11 -15.38
CA THR A 119 -8.95 -4.54 -14.49
C THR A 119 -10.18 -4.01 -15.22
N THR A 120 -10.27 -4.17 -16.54
CA THR A 120 -11.42 -3.68 -17.33
C THR A 120 -12.68 -4.52 -17.05
N PRO A 121 -13.88 -3.91 -16.94
CA PRO A 121 -15.13 -4.64 -16.83
C PRO A 121 -15.29 -5.72 -17.91
N GLY A 122 -15.61 -6.94 -17.49
CA GLY A 122 -15.76 -8.10 -18.39
C GLY A 122 -14.50 -8.94 -18.55
N HIS A 123 -13.33 -8.51 -18.07
CA HIS A 123 -12.17 -9.39 -18.00
C HIS A 123 -12.42 -10.54 -17.00
N PRO A 124 -12.15 -11.82 -17.36
CA PRO A 124 -12.51 -12.97 -16.54
C PRO A 124 -11.84 -12.96 -15.15
N GLU A 125 -10.66 -12.35 -15.04
CA GLU A 125 -9.89 -12.26 -13.78
C GLU A 125 -9.97 -10.88 -13.13
N LYS A 126 -10.88 -10.01 -13.57
CA LYS A 126 -10.93 -8.60 -13.13
C LYS A 126 -10.96 -8.43 -11.61
N ASP A 127 -11.80 -9.17 -10.92
CA ASP A 127 -11.97 -9.02 -9.47
C ASP A 127 -10.67 -9.34 -8.71
N PHE A 128 -9.89 -10.29 -9.22
CA PHE A 128 -8.60 -10.66 -8.65
C PHE A 128 -7.56 -9.53 -8.80
N TRP A 129 -7.45 -8.94 -9.99
CA TRP A 129 -6.52 -7.85 -10.25
C TRP A 129 -6.90 -6.55 -9.53
N VAL A 130 -8.20 -6.29 -9.38
CA VAL A 130 -8.70 -5.20 -8.55
C VAL A 130 -8.33 -5.40 -7.09
N LEU A 131 -8.47 -6.61 -6.54
CA LEU A 131 -8.08 -6.91 -5.17
C LEU A 131 -6.58 -6.73 -4.93
N LEU A 132 -5.72 -7.18 -5.85
CA LEU A 132 -4.27 -6.95 -5.76
C LEU A 132 -3.94 -5.44 -5.79
N SER A 133 -4.59 -4.71 -6.69
CA SER A 133 -4.44 -3.24 -6.80
C SER A 133 -4.91 -2.53 -5.53
N LEU A 134 -5.93 -3.05 -4.85
CA LEU A 134 -6.42 -2.51 -3.59
C LEU A 134 -5.34 -2.58 -2.51
N PHE A 135 -4.64 -3.70 -2.35
CA PHE A 135 -3.53 -3.78 -1.37
C PHE A 135 -2.40 -2.78 -1.67
N CYS A 136 -2.12 -2.51 -2.95
CA CYS A 136 -1.13 -1.50 -3.33
C CYS A 136 -1.57 -0.09 -2.89
N ASN A 137 -2.85 0.24 -3.05
CA ASN A 137 -3.41 1.50 -2.55
C ASN A 137 -3.41 1.54 -1.01
N MET A 138 -3.80 0.46 -0.34
CA MET A 138 -3.84 0.38 1.13
C MET A 138 -2.46 0.58 1.77
N ALA A 139 -1.39 0.12 1.11
CA ALA A 139 -0.04 0.41 1.57
C ALA A 139 0.23 1.92 1.58
N PHE A 140 -0.21 2.64 0.55
CA PHE A 140 -0.03 4.09 0.43
C PHE A 140 -0.99 4.89 1.34
N ASP A 141 -2.29 4.67 1.25
CA ASP A 141 -3.31 5.57 1.82
C ASP A 141 -3.59 5.37 3.31
N SER A 142 -3.33 4.17 3.83
CA SER A 142 -3.71 3.75 5.18
C SER A 142 -2.59 3.06 5.94
N ALA A 143 -1.50 2.69 5.26
CA ALA A 143 -0.38 1.94 5.83
C ALA A 143 -0.87 0.74 6.65
N ALA A 144 -1.83 -0.02 6.11
CA ALA A 144 -2.64 -0.98 6.88
C ALA A 144 -1.83 -2.06 7.65
N HIS A 145 -0.58 -2.29 7.26
CA HIS A 145 0.37 -3.23 7.87
C HIS A 145 1.23 -2.63 8.99
N LEU A 146 1.04 -1.35 9.33
CA LEU A 146 1.80 -0.64 10.34
C LEU A 146 0.86 -0.12 11.43
N HIS A 147 1.40 0.03 12.64
CA HIS A 147 0.73 0.88 13.63
C HIS A 147 0.82 2.34 13.19
N THR A 148 -0.31 3.05 13.27
CA THR A 148 -0.41 4.42 12.72
C THR A 148 0.53 5.41 13.41
N ASP A 149 0.77 5.25 14.72
CA ASP A 149 1.72 6.08 15.46
C ASP A 149 3.16 5.91 14.95
N GLU A 150 3.59 4.66 14.79
CA GLU A 150 4.91 4.29 14.25
C GLU A 150 5.07 4.72 12.79
N ALA A 151 4.05 4.53 11.96
CA ALA A 151 4.08 4.94 10.56
C ALA A 151 4.25 6.46 10.42
N ILE A 152 3.57 7.25 11.25
CA ILE A 152 3.72 8.71 11.25
C ILE A 152 5.08 9.13 11.81
N GLU A 153 5.52 8.56 12.93
CA GLU A 153 6.82 8.88 13.54
C GLU A 153 7.97 8.62 12.57
N ASN A 154 7.87 7.54 11.78
CA ASN A 154 8.85 7.19 10.75
C ASN A 154 8.69 7.95 9.43
N GLY A 155 7.73 8.87 9.32
CA GLY A 155 7.51 9.70 8.12
C GLY A 155 7.00 8.91 6.92
N HIS A 156 6.05 7.98 7.12
CA HIS A 156 5.48 7.17 6.05
C HIS A 156 5.00 8.02 4.86
N PRO A 157 5.54 7.83 3.64
CA PRO A 157 5.34 8.76 2.53
C PRO A 157 3.86 8.97 2.13
N GLY A 158 3.08 7.88 2.09
CA GLY A 158 1.68 7.94 1.69
C GLY A 158 0.79 8.67 2.71
N LEU A 159 0.87 8.31 4.00
CA LEU A 159 0.19 9.05 5.07
C LEU A 159 0.56 10.54 5.11
N ALA A 160 1.83 10.88 4.88
CA ALA A 160 2.27 12.27 4.79
C ALA A 160 1.64 12.99 3.58
N ALA A 161 1.60 12.35 2.41
CA ALA A 161 0.94 12.88 1.21
C ALA A 161 -0.57 13.04 1.39
N MET A 162 -1.22 12.15 2.15
CA MET A 162 -2.63 12.23 2.52
C MET A 162 -2.94 13.31 3.56
N GLY A 163 -1.90 13.92 4.17
CA GLY A 163 -2.06 14.95 5.19
C GLY A 163 -2.63 14.41 6.50
N ILE A 164 -2.36 13.14 6.84
CA ILE A 164 -2.79 12.57 8.11
C ILE A 164 -2.22 13.39 9.26
N THR A 165 -3.09 13.85 10.15
CA THR A 165 -2.74 14.68 11.29
C THR A 165 -1.82 13.95 12.25
N VAL A 166 -0.78 14.63 12.72
CA VAL A 166 0.08 14.12 13.80
C VAL A 166 -0.57 14.38 15.16
N PRO A 167 -0.33 13.54 16.19
CA PRO A 167 -0.79 13.85 17.54
C PRO A 167 -0.18 15.17 18.02
N ASP A 168 -0.92 15.92 18.85
CA ASP A 168 -0.44 17.14 19.48
C ASP A 168 0.72 16.84 20.45
N ALA A 169 1.37 17.89 20.97
CA ALA A 169 2.53 17.76 21.88
C ALA A 169 2.23 16.95 23.17
N ASP A 170 0.98 16.75 23.53
CA ASP A 170 0.53 15.91 24.65
C ASP A 170 0.22 14.45 24.25
N GLY A 171 0.46 14.08 22.99
CA GLY A 171 0.25 12.74 22.45
C GLY A 171 -1.21 12.44 22.07
N LEU A 172 -2.11 13.42 22.17
CA LEU A 172 -3.52 13.24 21.83
C LEU A 172 -3.81 13.62 20.38
N TRP A 173 -4.62 12.79 19.73
CA TRP A 173 -5.07 13.00 18.36
C TRP A 173 -6.24 13.98 18.34
N ARG A 174 -6.05 15.12 17.68
CA ARG A 174 -7.10 16.13 17.55
C ARG A 174 -7.20 16.58 16.10
N PHE A 175 -8.41 16.49 15.56
CA PHE A 175 -8.75 16.95 14.22
C PHE A 175 -9.34 18.35 14.32
N GLN A 176 -8.49 19.37 14.43
CA GLN A 176 -8.91 20.75 14.69
C GLN A 176 -9.73 21.35 13.53
N ASP A 177 -9.41 20.96 12.30
CA ASP A 177 -10.04 21.51 11.09
C ASP A 177 -11.42 20.88 10.78
N PHE A 178 -11.71 19.70 11.33
CA PHE A 178 -12.95 18.95 11.10
C PHE A 178 -13.73 18.63 12.37
N GLY A 179 -13.37 19.26 13.49
CA GLY A 179 -14.22 19.28 14.67
C GLY A 179 -15.46 20.13 14.41
N TYR A 180 -16.60 19.78 15.02
CA TYR A 180 -17.81 20.58 14.86
C TYR A 180 -17.63 22.05 15.28
N GLY A 181 -16.59 22.39 16.06
CA GLY A 181 -16.29 23.75 16.55
C GLY A 181 -17.47 24.39 17.30
N ARG A 182 -18.50 23.58 17.53
CA ARG A 182 -19.87 23.97 17.81
C ARG A 182 -20.32 23.06 18.91
N ARG A 183 -20.83 23.68 19.96
CA ARG A 183 -21.50 22.99 21.04
C ARG A 183 -22.71 22.24 20.47
N LEU A 184 -22.60 20.91 20.33
CA LEU A 184 -23.66 20.05 19.78
C LEU A 184 -24.86 19.91 20.72
N ALA A 185 -24.62 20.01 22.02
CA ALA A 185 -25.64 19.97 23.07
C ALA A 185 -25.26 20.85 24.26
N GLY A 186 -26.25 21.36 24.99
CA GLY A 186 -26.01 21.94 26.31
C GLY A 186 -25.52 20.89 27.30
N LEU A 187 -24.70 21.30 28.26
CA LEU A 187 -24.29 20.42 29.36
C LEU A 187 -25.55 20.03 30.17
N HIS A 188 -25.75 18.74 30.40
CA HIS A 188 -26.85 18.28 31.27
C HIS A 188 -26.54 18.70 32.72
N PRO A 189 -27.53 19.16 33.51
CA PRO A 189 -27.30 19.58 34.91
C PRO A 189 -26.58 18.52 35.74
N ASP A 190 -26.85 17.25 35.46
CA ASP A 190 -26.25 16.09 36.14
C ASP A 190 -24.98 15.57 35.43
N THR A 191 -24.18 16.46 34.84
CA THR A 191 -22.86 16.10 34.31
C THR A 191 -21.80 16.50 35.33
N THR A 192 -20.94 15.56 35.72
CA THR A 192 -19.82 15.85 36.62
C THR A 192 -18.81 16.81 35.97
N PRO A 193 -17.94 17.47 36.75
CA PRO A 193 -16.86 18.31 36.20
C PRO A 193 -15.90 17.58 35.24
N SER A 194 -15.83 16.24 35.29
CA SER A 194 -15.04 15.42 34.37
C SER A 194 -15.80 15.02 33.09
N GLY A 195 -17.06 15.43 32.92
CA GLY A 195 -17.87 15.12 31.75
C GLY A 195 -18.60 13.77 31.82
N SER A 196 -18.72 13.15 33.00
CA SER A 196 -19.44 11.88 33.18
C SER A 196 -20.89 12.14 33.63
N PRO A 197 -21.86 11.28 33.28
CA PRO A 197 -23.17 11.30 33.92
C PRO A 197 -23.01 11.08 35.44
N ALA A 198 -23.64 11.94 36.24
CA ALA A 198 -23.68 11.82 37.71
C ALA A 198 -24.72 10.80 38.17
#